data_AF-A0A929PKW8-F1
#
_entry.id   AF-A0A929PKW8-F1
#
_cell.length_a   1.000
_cell.length_b   1.000
_cell.length_c   1.000
_cell.angle_alpha   90.00
_cell.angle_beta   90.00
_cell.angle_gamma   90.00
#
_symmetry.space_group_name_H-M   'P 1'
#
loop_
_entity.id
_entity.type
_entity.pdbx_description
1 polymer ?
#
loop_
_entity_poly.entity_id
_entity_poly.type
_entity_poly.pdbx_seq_one_letter_code
_entity_poly.pdbx_strand_id
1 'polypeptide(L)'
;MVIKSIHLFGVFALSSLLLSCSSANNTPLLIDFSADRNAVVFKNIDAAGLLQLQNLPAGDSTLSRLVYVSEEVLSADSVKKERLLVGKVSVNDTAVVFIPEHPLVKGQDYRVVSYLNVQFGSLKKMLKNELSYRVKPEEKVLRR
;
A
#
# COMPACT_ATOMS: atom_id res chain seq x y z
N MET A 1 21.88 57.15 -2.44
CA MET A 1 21.23 56.27 -3.43
C MET A 1 21.48 54.80 -3.05
N VAL A 2 20.99 54.35 -1.88
CA VAL A 2 21.26 52.97 -1.37
C VAL A 2 20.00 52.36 -0.72
N ILE A 3 19.13 53.18 -0.15
CA ILE A 3 17.93 52.74 0.57
C ILE A 3 16.83 52.17 -0.36
N LYS A 4 16.82 52.56 -1.65
CA LYS A 4 15.80 52.10 -2.61
C LYS A 4 16.01 50.67 -3.12
N SER A 5 17.24 50.14 -3.04
CA SER A 5 17.55 48.77 -3.46
C SER A 5 17.18 47.70 -2.44
N ILE A 6 17.07 48.06 -1.15
CA ILE A 6 16.81 47.08 -0.07
C ILE A 6 15.36 46.57 -0.11
N HIS A 7 14.40 47.42 -0.47
CA HIS A 7 13.00 47.01 -0.65
C HIS A 7 12.79 46.10 -1.88
N LEU A 8 13.60 46.27 -2.92
CA LEU A 8 13.46 45.49 -4.15
C LEU A 8 13.97 44.04 -3.98
N PHE A 9 15.02 43.85 -3.18
CA PHE A 9 15.53 42.52 -2.84
C PHE A 9 14.63 41.75 -1.85
N GLY A 10 13.99 42.45 -0.90
CA GLY A 10 13.09 41.81 0.07
C GLY A 10 11.82 41.23 -0.55
N VAL A 11 11.27 41.86 -1.59
CA VAL A 11 10.07 41.37 -2.29
C VAL A 11 10.38 40.16 -3.18
N PHE A 12 11.58 40.11 -3.77
CA PHE A 12 11.97 38.99 -4.64
C PHE A 12 12.21 37.70 -3.85
N ALA A 13 12.78 37.79 -2.64
CA ALA A 13 13.02 36.63 -1.78
C ALA A 13 11.72 36.02 -1.18
N LEU A 14 10.69 36.84 -0.96
CA LEU A 14 9.41 36.40 -0.39
C LEU A 14 8.54 35.64 -1.42
N SER A 15 8.71 35.93 -2.72
CA SER A 15 7.92 35.29 -3.79
C SER A 15 8.40 33.87 -4.13
N SER A 16 9.68 33.55 -3.86
CA SER A 16 10.27 32.23 -4.12
C SER A 16 9.90 31.14 -3.10
N LEU A 17 9.29 31.48 -1.96
CA LEU A 17 8.89 30.52 -0.92
C LEU A 17 7.55 29.82 -1.20
N LEU A 18 6.81 30.23 -2.23
CA LEU A 18 5.49 29.68 -2.55
C LEU A 18 5.50 28.54 -3.59
N LEU A 19 6.69 28.17 -4.11
CA LEU A 19 6.81 27.10 -5.11
C LEU A 19 7.09 25.72 -4.51
N SER A 20 7.14 25.60 -3.17
CA SER A 20 7.18 24.29 -2.52
C SER A 20 5.77 23.68 -2.44
N CYS A 21 5.10 23.54 -3.59
CA CYS A 21 3.97 22.62 -3.72
C CYS A 21 4.51 21.20 -3.63
N SER A 22 4.64 20.70 -2.41
CA SER A 22 4.81 19.28 -2.16
C SER A 22 3.61 18.56 -2.77
N SER A 23 3.82 17.85 -3.87
CA SER A 23 2.83 16.93 -4.42
C SER A 23 2.64 15.81 -3.39
N ALA A 24 1.70 15.99 -2.46
CA ALA A 24 1.21 14.87 -1.67
C ALA A 24 0.71 13.82 -2.67
N ASN A 25 1.35 12.64 -2.69
CA ASN A 25 0.98 11.53 -3.55
C ASN A 25 -0.39 11.02 -3.09
N ASN A 26 -1.47 11.64 -3.57
CA ASN A 26 -2.86 11.30 -3.24
C ASN A 26 -3.41 10.20 -4.15
N THR A 27 -2.53 9.47 -4.86
CA THR A 27 -2.95 8.39 -5.74
C THR A 27 -3.43 7.22 -4.88
N PRO A 28 -4.65 6.70 -5.09
CA PRO A 28 -5.16 5.60 -4.29
C PRO A 28 -4.30 4.34 -4.51
N LEU A 29 -4.26 3.48 -3.49
CA LEU A 29 -3.60 2.19 -3.56
C LEU A 29 -4.16 1.41 -4.76
N LEU A 30 -3.27 0.98 -5.64
CA LEU A 30 -3.65 0.12 -6.75
C LEU A 30 -3.51 -1.32 -6.29
N ILE A 31 -4.61 -2.07 -6.34
CA ILE A 31 -4.67 -3.51 -6.08
C ILE A 31 -5.06 -4.20 -7.38
N ASP A 32 -4.16 -5.02 -7.94
CA ASP A 32 -4.42 -5.74 -9.19
C ASP A 32 -3.62 -7.04 -9.25
N PHE A 33 -3.88 -7.88 -10.25
CA PHE A 33 -3.01 -9.00 -10.54
C PHE A 33 -1.69 -8.56 -11.20
N SER A 34 -0.64 -9.35 -11.00
CA SER A 34 0.57 -9.26 -11.80
C SER A 34 0.27 -9.53 -13.28
N ALA A 35 1.19 -9.15 -14.17
CA ALA A 35 1.02 -9.34 -15.61
C ALA A 35 0.83 -10.82 -16.02
N ASP A 36 1.47 -11.74 -15.29
CA ASP A 36 1.31 -13.19 -15.46
C ASP A 36 0.10 -13.77 -14.69
N ARG A 37 -0.64 -12.91 -13.99
CA ARG A 37 -1.82 -13.18 -13.15
C ARG A 37 -1.61 -14.17 -12.01
N ASN A 38 -0.38 -14.50 -11.64
CA ASN A 38 -0.10 -15.47 -10.57
C ASN A 38 0.14 -14.82 -9.20
N ALA A 39 0.22 -13.49 -9.13
CA ALA A 39 0.43 -12.75 -7.90
C ALA A 39 -0.55 -11.56 -7.81
N VAL A 40 -0.74 -11.04 -6.60
CA VAL A 40 -1.45 -9.79 -6.36
C VAL A 40 -0.43 -8.70 -6.07
N VAL A 41 -0.54 -7.58 -6.78
CA VAL A 41 0.39 -6.46 -6.73
C VAL A 41 -0.30 -5.23 -6.15
N PHE A 42 0.38 -4.59 -5.21
CA PHE A 42 -0.02 -3.38 -4.54
C PHE A 42 0.92 -2.24 -4.95
N LYS A 43 0.42 -1.25 -5.70
CA LYS A 43 1.19 -0.07 -6.14
C LYS A 43 0.59 1.21 -5.58
N ASN A 44 1.27 2.34 -5.83
CA ASN A 44 0.90 3.66 -5.32
C ASN A 44 0.93 3.73 -3.79
N ILE A 45 1.82 2.95 -3.16
CA ILE A 45 2.10 3.04 -1.74
C ILE A 45 2.87 4.33 -1.50
N ASP A 46 2.57 5.04 -0.41
CA ASP A 46 3.34 6.21 0.01
C ASP A 46 4.84 5.87 0.10
N ALA A 47 5.69 6.73 -0.48
CA ALA A 47 7.12 6.45 -0.63
C ALA A 47 7.82 6.22 0.72
N ALA A 48 7.47 7.02 1.72
CA ALA A 48 8.01 6.85 3.07
C ALA A 48 7.52 5.52 3.67
N GLY A 49 6.24 5.18 3.48
CA GLY A 49 5.66 3.89 3.88
C GLY A 49 6.40 2.71 3.24
N LEU A 50 6.64 2.77 1.93
CA LEU A 50 7.34 1.73 1.18
C LEU A 50 8.79 1.53 1.68
N LEU A 51 9.50 2.63 1.95
CA LEU A 51 10.85 2.57 2.52
C LEU A 51 10.87 1.87 3.90
N GLN A 52 9.86 2.06 4.74
CA GLN A 52 9.78 1.29 5.99
C GLN A 52 9.63 -0.20 5.73
N LEU A 53 8.74 -0.57 4.80
CA LEU A 53 8.48 -1.97 4.47
C LEU A 53 9.73 -2.67 3.92
N GLN A 54 10.54 -1.96 3.12
CA GLN A 54 11.83 -2.46 2.62
C GLN A 54 12.88 -2.64 3.71
N ASN A 55 12.85 -1.80 4.75
CA ASN A 55 13.77 -1.87 5.88
C ASN A 55 13.37 -2.92 6.92
N LEU A 56 12.24 -3.62 6.74
CA LEU A 56 11.87 -4.74 7.59
C LEU A 56 12.77 -5.95 7.32
N PRO A 57 13.12 -6.74 8.35
CA PRO A 57 13.87 -7.98 8.16
C PRO A 57 13.17 -8.92 7.19
N ALA A 58 13.93 -9.55 6.30
CA ALA A 58 13.39 -10.60 5.43
C ALA A 58 12.77 -11.73 6.27
N GLY A 59 11.53 -12.09 5.97
CA GLY A 59 10.79 -13.11 6.73
C GLY A 59 10.04 -12.59 7.96
N ASP A 60 10.00 -11.27 8.20
CA ASP A 60 9.16 -10.70 9.24
C ASP A 60 7.68 -10.96 8.95
N SER A 61 7.03 -11.71 9.84
CA SER A 61 5.58 -12.01 9.81
C SER A 61 4.69 -10.76 9.85
N THR A 62 5.25 -9.59 10.14
CA THR A 62 4.53 -8.32 10.14
C THR A 62 4.04 -7.96 8.74
N LEU A 63 4.80 -8.28 7.68
CA LEU A 63 4.39 -8.01 6.30
C LEU A 63 3.14 -8.80 5.89
N SER A 64 3.01 -10.05 6.34
CA SER A 64 1.83 -10.88 6.04
C SER A 64 0.57 -10.44 6.78
N ARG A 65 0.68 -9.57 7.79
CA ARG A 65 -0.48 -8.98 8.49
C ARG A 65 -1.08 -7.77 7.77
N LEU A 66 -0.38 -7.23 6.77
CA LEU A 66 -0.83 -6.04 6.04
C LEU A 66 -1.68 -6.38 4.82
N VAL A 67 -1.67 -7.63 4.38
CA VAL A 67 -2.35 -8.11 3.19
C VAL A 67 -3.02 -9.43 3.47
N TYR A 68 -4.31 -9.52 3.15
CA TYR A 68 -5.10 -10.74 3.22
C TYR A 68 -5.72 -10.99 1.85
N VAL A 69 -5.56 -12.22 1.34
CA VAL A 69 -6.18 -12.65 0.09
C VAL A 69 -6.99 -13.91 0.39
N SER A 70 -8.28 -13.89 0.11
CA SER A 70 -9.17 -15.04 0.26
C SER A 70 -9.90 -15.34 -1.04
N GLU A 71 -10.34 -16.58 -1.19
CA GLU A 71 -11.23 -17.03 -2.26
C GLU A 71 -12.50 -17.62 -1.68
N GLU A 72 -13.58 -17.52 -2.45
CA GLU A 72 -14.86 -18.13 -2.09
C GLU A 72 -14.90 -19.59 -2.56
N VAL A 73 -15.06 -20.52 -1.62
CA VAL A 73 -15.13 -21.97 -1.87
C VAL A 73 -16.49 -22.49 -1.42
N LEU A 74 -17.08 -23.38 -2.22
CA LEU A 74 -18.29 -24.12 -1.84
C LEU A 74 -17.93 -25.25 -0.86
N SER A 75 -18.50 -25.19 0.35
CA SER A 75 -18.45 -26.26 1.34
C SER A 75 -19.33 -27.44 0.91
N ALA A 76 -19.07 -28.63 1.46
CA ALA A 76 -19.87 -29.84 1.22
C ALA A 76 -21.38 -29.62 1.46
N ASP A 77 -21.74 -28.76 2.40
CA ASP A 77 -23.12 -28.40 2.73
C ASP A 77 -23.72 -27.33 1.79
N SER A 78 -23.12 -27.09 0.62
CA SER A 78 -23.51 -26.01 -0.32
C SER A 78 -23.44 -24.59 0.26
N VAL A 79 -22.74 -24.41 1.38
CA VAL A 79 -22.49 -23.11 2.00
C VAL A 79 -21.21 -22.51 1.42
N LYS A 80 -21.28 -21.28 0.93
CA LYS A 80 -20.12 -20.48 0.51
C LYS A 80 -19.28 -20.11 1.73
N LYS A 81 -17.98 -20.42 1.69
CA LYS A 81 -17.01 -20.08 2.74
C LYS A 81 -15.81 -19.37 2.14
N GLU A 82 -15.27 -18.39 2.83
CA GLU A 82 -13.99 -17.79 2.46
C GLU A 82 -12.84 -18.67 2.96
N ARG A 83 -11.91 -19.00 2.06
CA ARG A 83 -10.63 -19.64 2.38
C ARG A 83 -9.52 -18.63 2.20
N LEU A 84 -8.73 -18.41 3.25
CA LEU A 84 -7.53 -17.58 3.17
C LEU A 84 -6.45 -18.29 2.36
N LEU A 85 -5.82 -17.57 1.43
CA LEU A 85 -4.69 -18.07 0.66
C LEU A 85 -3.40 -17.90 1.47
N VAL A 86 -2.64 -18.98 1.58
CA VAL A 86 -1.27 -18.93 2.11
C VAL A 86 -0.34 -18.46 0.99
N GLY A 87 0.61 -17.60 1.33
CA GLY A 87 1.54 -17.02 0.36
C GLY A 87 2.67 -16.24 1.00
N LYS A 88 3.60 -15.80 0.15
CA LYS A 88 4.74 -14.96 0.52
C LYS A 88 4.47 -13.52 0.11
N VAL A 89 4.84 -12.60 0.98
CA VAL A 89 4.84 -11.17 0.68
C VAL A 89 6.27 -10.72 0.41
N SER A 90 6.48 -10.02 -0.70
CA SER A 90 7.76 -9.40 -1.05
C SER A 90 7.57 -7.91 -1.30
N VAL A 91 8.60 -7.12 -1.03
CA VAL A 91 8.60 -5.67 -1.21
C VAL A 91 9.70 -5.34 -2.21
N ASN A 92 9.38 -4.57 -3.24
CA ASN A 92 10.35 -4.04 -4.19
C ASN A 92 10.33 -2.51 -4.19
N ASP A 93 11.03 -1.89 -5.13
CA ASP A 93 11.21 -0.43 -5.20
C ASP A 93 9.92 0.35 -5.39
N THR A 94 8.86 -0.27 -5.90
CA THR A 94 7.61 0.43 -6.29
C THR A 94 6.34 -0.25 -5.80
N ALA A 95 6.43 -1.46 -5.27
CA ALA A 95 5.28 -2.30 -4.99
C ALA A 95 5.51 -3.29 -3.85
N VAL A 96 4.40 -3.71 -3.26
CA VAL A 96 4.31 -4.94 -2.48
C VAL A 96 3.66 -6.01 -3.35
N VAL A 97 4.17 -7.23 -3.29
CA VAL A 97 3.70 -8.36 -4.10
C VAL A 97 3.38 -9.54 -3.19
N PHE A 98 2.13 -9.98 -3.21
CA PHE A 98 1.68 -11.22 -2.59
C PHE A 98 1.70 -12.35 -3.63
N ILE A 99 2.48 -13.39 -3.35
CA ILE A 99 2.63 -14.58 -4.18
C ILE A 99 2.00 -15.75 -3.42
N PRO A 100 0.85 -16.28 -3.86
CA PRO A 100 0.23 -17.44 -3.21
C PRO A 100 1.09 -18.70 -3.41
N GLU A 101 1.02 -19.63 -2.46
CA GLU A 101 1.72 -20.92 -2.55
C GLU A 101 1.21 -21.79 -3.70
N HIS A 102 -0.07 -21.61 -4.04
CA HIS A 102 -0.72 -22.28 -5.17
C HIS A 102 -1.15 -21.25 -6.22
N PRO A 103 -1.04 -21.56 -7.52
CA PRO A 103 -1.49 -20.65 -8.57
C PRO A 103 -2.98 -20.31 -8.44
N LEU A 104 -3.31 -19.04 -8.69
CA LEU A 104 -4.70 -18.60 -8.70
C LEU A 104 -5.47 -19.29 -9.85
N VAL A 105 -6.72 -19.62 -9.60
CA VAL A 105 -7.58 -20.35 -10.52
C VAL A 105 -8.30 -19.36 -11.45
N LYS A 106 -8.30 -19.64 -12.76
CA LYS A 106 -9.04 -18.83 -13.74
C LYS A 106 -10.54 -18.94 -13.47
N GLY A 107 -11.24 -17.81 -13.58
CA GLY A 107 -12.67 -17.79 -13.31
C GLY A 107 -13.02 -17.98 -11.83
N GLN A 108 -12.10 -17.63 -10.92
CA GLN A 108 -12.35 -17.52 -9.48
C GLN A 108 -12.28 -16.05 -9.05
N ASP A 109 -13.12 -15.71 -8.07
CA ASP A 109 -13.13 -14.41 -7.40
C ASP A 109 -12.23 -14.45 -6.17
N TYR A 110 -11.39 -13.43 -6.05
CA TYR A 110 -10.45 -13.25 -4.96
C TYR A 110 -10.76 -11.95 -4.24
N ARG A 111 -11.03 -12.05 -2.94
CA ARG A 111 -11.20 -10.90 -2.07
C ARG A 111 -9.83 -10.52 -1.51
N VAL A 112 -9.41 -9.30 -1.78
CA VAL A 112 -8.13 -8.75 -1.34
C VAL A 112 -8.40 -7.62 -0.36
N VAL A 113 -7.84 -7.74 0.85
CA VAL A 113 -7.90 -6.73 1.90
C VAL A 113 -6.48 -6.28 2.19
N SER A 114 -6.24 -4.97 2.18
CA SER A 114 -4.93 -4.38 2.39
C SER A 114 -4.97 -3.21 3.36
N TYR A 115 -3.95 -3.12 4.19
CA TYR A 115 -3.72 -1.97 5.07
C TYR A 115 -2.56 -1.09 4.56
N LEU A 116 -2.20 -1.21 3.28
CA LEU A 116 -1.09 -0.47 2.68
C LEU A 116 -1.47 0.97 2.27
N ASN A 117 -2.77 1.29 2.21
CA ASN A 117 -3.26 2.64 1.90
C ASN A 117 -3.23 3.59 3.11
N VAL A 118 -2.16 3.52 3.90
CA VAL A 118 -2.02 4.28 5.15
C VAL A 118 -0.82 5.19 5.08
N GLN A 119 -0.98 6.39 5.63
CA GLN A 119 0.14 7.30 5.79
C GLN A 119 1.22 6.67 6.68
N PHE A 120 2.48 6.96 6.38
CA PHE A 120 3.68 6.49 7.10
C PHE A 120 3.55 6.45 8.63
N GLY A 121 3.02 7.51 9.24
CA GLY A 121 2.88 7.61 10.70
C GLY A 121 1.93 6.56 11.28
N SER A 122 0.91 6.17 10.51
CA SER A 122 -0.02 5.09 10.85
C SER A 122 0.61 3.73 10.59
N LEU A 123 1.35 3.57 9.47
CA LEU A 123 2.05 2.33 9.15
C LEU A 123 3.01 1.92 10.28
N LYS A 124 3.81 2.86 10.80
CA LYS A 124 4.75 2.59 11.90
C LYS A 124 4.05 2.05 13.16
N LYS A 125 2.85 2.57 13.48
CA LYS A 125 2.04 2.10 14.62
C LYS A 125 1.47 0.71 14.35
N MET A 126 1.03 0.46 13.12
CA MET A 126 0.57 -0.87 12.69
C MET A 126 1.66 -1.93 12.80
N LEU A 127 2.87 -1.62 12.33
CA LEU A 127 4.03 -2.53 12.42
C LEU A 127 4.41 -2.83 13.89
N LYS A 128 4.17 -1.88 14.81
CA LYS A 128 4.39 -2.05 16.25
C LYS A 128 3.26 -2.80 16.97
N ASN A 129 2.33 -3.41 16.23
CA ASN A 129 1.16 -4.12 16.76
C ASN A 129 0.18 -3.20 17.54
N GLU A 130 0.30 -1.88 17.38
CA GLU A 130 -0.68 -0.90 17.85
C GLU A 130 -1.71 -0.67 16.74
N LEU A 131 -2.47 -1.73 16.39
CA LEU A 131 -3.60 -1.63 15.48
C LEU A 131 -4.67 -0.75 16.14
N SER A 132 -4.50 0.57 16.03
CA SER A 132 -5.53 1.51 16.40
C SER A 132 -6.73 1.26 15.50
N TYR A 133 -7.90 1.06 16.11
CA TYR A 133 -9.22 0.89 15.48
C TYR A 133 -9.59 1.94 14.39
N ARG A 134 -8.73 2.91 14.12
CA ARG A 134 -8.94 4.03 13.19
C ARG A 134 -8.42 3.77 11.78
N VAL A 135 -7.64 2.71 11.55
CA VAL A 135 -7.15 2.39 10.20
C VAL A 135 -8.19 1.54 9.47
N LYS A 136 -8.85 2.15 8.49
CA LYS A 136 -9.77 1.42 7.59
C LYS A 136 -8.94 0.70 6.51
N PRO A 137 -9.07 -0.63 6.36
CA PRO A 137 -8.44 -1.33 5.25
C PRO A 137 -9.09 -0.94 3.92
N GLU A 138 -8.31 -1.07 2.86
CA GLU A 138 -8.80 -1.07 1.50
C GLU A 138 -9.15 -2.50 1.07
N GLU A 139 -10.31 -2.66 0.46
CA GLU A 139 -10.83 -3.95 0.04
C GLU A 139 -11.22 -3.91 -1.43
N LYS A 140 -10.83 -4.95 -2.18
CA LYS A 140 -11.15 -5.11 -3.59
C LYS A 140 -11.37 -6.56 -3.95
N VAL A 141 -12.38 -6.83 -4.77
CA VAL A 141 -12.59 -8.14 -5.40
C VAL A 141 -11.91 -8.15 -6.76
N LEU A 142 -11.06 -9.15 -7.00
CA LEU A 142 -10.36 -9.37 -8.25
C LEU A 142 -10.85 -10.67 -8.91
N ARG A 143 -11.14 -10.60 -10.22
CA ARG A 143 -11.57 -11.73 -11.05
C ARG A 143 -10.40 -12.19 -11.92
N ARG A 144 -9.96 -13.44 -11.80
CA ARG A 144 -8.85 -13.95 -12.62
C ARG A 144 -9.28 -14.41 -14.02
#